data_AF-A0A835JBG1-F1
#
_entry.id   AF-A0A835JBG1-F1
#
_cell.length_a   1.000
_cell.length_b   1.000
_cell.length_c   1.000
_cell.angle_alpha   90.00
_cell.angle_beta   90.00
_cell.angle_gamma   90.00
#
_symmetry.space_group_name_H-M   'P 1'
#
loop_
_entity.id
_entity.type
_entity.pdbx_description
1 polymer ?
#
loop_
_entity_poly.entity_id
_entity_poly.type
_entity_poly.pdbx_seq_one_letter_code
_entity_poly.pdbx_strand_id
1 'polypeptide(L)'
;MLFIVVWWMVAIMGAFSDPQANRLIHSGCSTVKVDSVTESTKYLNATLLDLRAQLNSSKYFATAEQEGDAGQVFAMVQCRKYLSTADCVACFDIAAKQIRRNCSADVTGGRIYYDGCFLRYENRGFYDENQDSHYGDCGNLTASPAYQASVESLSSDLQIASPKIPGFFATSKKEVVGENSVVYGVAQCIETISKAGCQECLTVAYGDLQTCFSDANADGRSINPACFFRYSDTPFFADNQTTDLKPFLRNGNLSFSILLVFS
;
A
#
# COMPACT_ATOMS: atom_id res chain seq x y z
N MET A 1 58.16 -1.75 -14.46
CA MET A 1 56.93 -2.54 -14.64
C MET A 1 56.00 -2.20 -13.48
N LEU A 2 54.90 -1.48 -13.72
CA LEU A 2 54.06 -0.93 -12.65
C LEU A 2 52.73 -1.68 -12.62
N PHE A 3 52.46 -2.44 -11.56
CA PHE A 3 51.22 -3.19 -11.42
C PHE A 3 50.12 -2.27 -10.88
N ILE A 4 49.23 -1.80 -11.77
CA ILE A 4 48.00 -1.11 -11.38
C ILE A 4 47.01 -2.17 -10.89
N VAL A 5 46.88 -2.29 -9.56
CA VAL A 5 45.86 -3.15 -8.96
C VAL A 5 44.51 -2.43 -9.07
N VAL A 6 43.73 -2.79 -10.10
CA VAL A 6 42.36 -2.30 -10.25
C VAL A 6 41.51 -2.93 -9.14
N TRP A 7 41.36 -2.20 -8.03
CA TRP A 7 40.36 -2.52 -7.00
C TRP A 7 38.97 -2.38 -7.62
N TRP A 8 38.36 -3.53 -7.93
CA TRP A 8 36.93 -3.59 -8.20
C TRP A 8 36.21 -3.24 -6.91
N MET A 9 35.82 -1.97 -6.80
CA MET A 9 34.82 -1.50 -5.84
C MET A 9 33.50 -2.18 -6.17
N VAL A 10 33.33 -3.42 -5.70
CA VAL A 10 32.02 -4.06 -5.61
C VAL A 10 31.21 -3.17 -4.68
N ALA A 11 30.35 -2.34 -5.26
CA ALA A 11 29.35 -1.61 -4.54
C ALA A 11 28.39 -2.64 -3.94
N ILE A 12 28.70 -3.10 -2.74
CA ILE A 12 27.74 -3.81 -1.89
C ILE A 12 26.66 -2.78 -1.60
N MET A 13 25.60 -2.80 -2.43
CA MET A 13 24.33 -2.16 -2.13
C MET A 13 23.78 -2.88 -0.92
N GLY A 14 24.22 -2.45 0.27
CA GLY A 14 23.65 -2.91 1.52
C GLY A 14 22.15 -2.66 1.46
N ALA A 15 21.36 -3.64 1.89
CA ALA A 15 19.92 -3.49 1.98
C ALA A 15 19.61 -2.42 3.04
N PHE A 16 19.51 -1.16 2.60
CA PHE A 16 19.03 -0.08 3.43
C PHE A 16 17.58 -0.37 3.79
N SER A 17 17.32 -0.55 5.09
CA SER A 17 15.96 -0.62 5.62
C SER A 17 15.25 0.69 5.29
N ASP A 18 14.15 0.58 4.56
CA ASP A 18 13.24 1.70 4.24
C ASP A 18 11.81 1.30 4.60
N PRO A 19 11.28 1.75 5.76
CA PRO A 19 9.89 1.55 6.12
C PRO A 19 8.91 2.37 5.28
N GLN A 20 9.38 3.23 4.37
CA GLN A 20 8.57 4.14 3.55
C GLN A 20 7.57 4.96 4.39
N ALA A 21 8.02 5.34 5.58
CA ALA A 21 7.29 6.09 6.60
C ALA A 21 7.88 7.50 6.83
N ASN A 22 8.64 7.99 5.86
CA ASN A 22 9.31 9.30 5.84
C ASN A 22 8.36 10.45 5.43
N ARG A 23 7.31 10.16 4.64
CA ARG A 23 6.30 11.14 4.21
C ARG A 23 4.89 10.68 4.62
N LEU A 24 4.24 11.42 5.52
CA LEU A 24 2.84 11.21 5.87
C LEU A 24 1.97 11.63 4.68
N ILE A 25 1.22 10.70 4.09
CA ILE A 25 0.34 10.99 2.95
C ILE A 25 -0.93 11.67 3.46
N HIS A 26 -1.56 11.09 4.48
CA HIS A 26 -2.79 11.62 5.07
C HIS A 26 -2.97 11.13 6.51
N SER A 27 -3.69 11.89 7.32
CA SER A 27 -4.13 11.50 8.67
C SER A 27 -5.52 12.01 8.98
N GLY A 28 -6.34 11.22 9.66
CA GLY A 28 -7.62 11.64 10.22
C GLY A 28 -7.78 11.18 11.67
N CYS A 29 -8.64 11.87 12.41
CA CYS A 29 -9.03 11.55 13.78
C CYS A 29 -10.56 11.66 13.87
N SER A 30 -11.20 10.85 14.71
CA SER A 30 -12.65 10.95 14.88
C SER A 30 -13.01 12.24 15.64
N THR A 31 -14.22 12.75 15.38
CA THR A 31 -14.80 13.89 16.12
C THR A 31 -15.52 13.45 17.39
N VAL A 32 -15.83 12.16 17.52
CA VAL A 32 -16.52 11.56 18.67
C VAL A 32 -15.52 11.37 19.81
N LYS A 33 -15.98 11.64 21.04
CA LYS A 33 -15.17 11.57 22.25
C LYS A 33 -15.43 10.29 23.03
N VAL A 34 -14.43 9.86 23.81
CA VAL A 34 -14.52 8.70 24.71
C VAL A 34 -14.97 9.12 26.11
N ASP A 35 -15.77 8.29 26.78
CA ASP A 35 -16.21 8.56 28.15
C ASP A 35 -15.08 8.40 29.19
N SER A 36 -14.10 7.53 28.90
CA SER A 36 -12.92 7.31 29.73
C SER A 36 -11.63 7.30 28.91
N VAL A 37 -10.90 8.41 28.97
CA VAL A 37 -9.57 8.56 28.33
C VAL A 37 -8.60 7.48 28.82
N THR A 38 -8.65 7.14 30.11
CA THR A 38 -7.75 6.15 30.73
C THR A 38 -7.97 4.75 30.17
N GLU A 39 -9.22 4.29 30.12
CA GLU A 39 -9.53 2.94 29.63
C GLU A 39 -9.39 2.86 28.10
N SER A 40 -9.81 3.88 27.34
CA SER A 40 -9.57 3.92 25.90
C SER A 40 -8.07 3.90 25.56
N THR A 41 -7.24 4.68 26.26
CA THR A 41 -5.78 4.67 26.09
C THR A 41 -5.18 3.30 26.41
N LYS A 42 -5.67 2.62 27.45
CA LYS A 42 -5.27 1.26 27.84
C LYS A 42 -5.64 0.23 26.77
N TYR A 43 -6.88 0.26 26.27
CA TYR A 43 -7.34 -0.65 25.21
C TYR A 43 -6.59 -0.42 23.89
N LEU A 44 -6.39 0.84 23.48
CA LEU A 44 -5.59 1.20 22.30
C LEU A 44 -4.11 0.80 22.44
N ASN A 45 -3.52 0.92 23.64
CA ASN A 45 -2.16 0.44 23.87
C ASN A 45 -2.08 -1.09 23.79
N ALA A 46 -3.08 -1.82 24.27
CA ALA A 46 -3.13 -3.28 24.18
C ALA A 46 -3.35 -3.78 22.74
N THR A 47 -4.26 -3.18 21.96
CA THR A 47 -4.43 -3.54 20.54
C THR A 47 -3.17 -3.22 19.73
N LEU A 48 -2.53 -2.06 19.94
CA LEU A 48 -1.28 -1.72 19.25
C LEU A 48 -0.12 -2.67 19.62
N LEU A 49 -0.07 -3.20 20.84
CA LEU A 49 0.92 -4.21 21.23
C LEU A 49 0.67 -5.55 20.53
N ASP A 50 -0.58 -6.00 20.42
CA ASP A 50 -0.93 -7.23 19.71
C ASP A 50 -0.70 -7.11 18.19
N LEU A 51 -1.14 -6.02 17.55
CA LEU A 51 -0.81 -5.76 16.14
C LEU A 51 0.70 -5.84 15.90
N ARG A 52 1.51 -5.27 16.79
CA ARG A 52 2.97 -5.36 16.72
C ARG A 52 3.48 -6.79 16.85
N ALA A 53 2.96 -7.57 17.80
CA ALA A 53 3.33 -8.98 17.96
C ALA A 53 2.99 -9.80 16.71
N GLN A 54 1.80 -9.59 16.14
CA GLN A 54 1.37 -10.20 14.88
C GLN A 54 2.28 -9.84 13.69
N LEU A 55 2.66 -8.58 13.50
CA LEU A 55 3.62 -8.19 12.47
C LEU A 55 5.00 -8.83 12.67
N ASN A 56 5.50 -8.96 13.91
CA ASN A 56 6.75 -9.66 14.21
C ASN A 56 6.70 -11.16 13.84
N SER A 57 5.52 -11.77 13.75
CA SER A 57 5.32 -13.12 13.18
C SER A 57 5.28 -13.16 11.63
N SER A 58 5.79 -12.12 10.96
CA SER A 58 5.83 -11.97 9.49
C SER A 58 4.45 -11.91 8.80
N LYS A 59 3.41 -11.45 9.51
CA LYS A 59 2.18 -10.98 8.86
C LYS A 59 2.40 -9.59 8.25
N TYR A 60 1.72 -9.29 7.14
CA TYR A 60 1.63 -7.95 6.54
C TYR A 60 0.27 -7.28 6.76
N PHE A 61 -0.69 -8.03 7.31
CA PHE A 61 -2.01 -7.57 7.73
C PHE A 61 -2.29 -8.13 9.13
N ALA A 62 -2.83 -7.31 10.01
CA ALA A 62 -3.26 -7.73 11.35
C ALA A 62 -4.44 -6.88 11.83
N THR A 63 -5.34 -7.52 12.57
CA THR A 63 -6.45 -6.92 13.32
C THR A 63 -6.30 -7.27 14.80
N ALA A 64 -6.69 -6.36 15.68
CA ALA A 64 -6.64 -6.54 17.14
C ALA A 64 -7.81 -5.82 17.80
N GLU A 65 -8.38 -6.45 18.82
CA GLU A 65 -9.64 -6.06 19.46
C GLU A 65 -9.48 -6.06 20.97
N GLN A 66 -10.05 -5.06 21.64
CA GLN A 66 -10.16 -5.00 23.11
C GLN A 66 -11.53 -4.44 23.48
N GLU A 67 -12.21 -5.09 24.43
CA GLU A 67 -13.55 -4.78 24.91
C GLU A 67 -13.60 -4.89 26.44
N GLY A 68 -14.45 -4.09 27.07
CA GLY A 68 -14.80 -4.19 28.49
C GLY A 68 -15.90 -3.21 28.88
N ASP A 69 -16.21 -3.12 30.18
CA ASP A 69 -17.30 -2.29 30.71
C ASP A 69 -17.22 -0.79 30.34
N ALA A 70 -16.02 -0.31 29.95
CA ALA A 70 -15.76 1.07 29.54
C ALA A 70 -15.74 1.26 28.00
N GLY A 71 -16.19 0.28 27.23
CA GLY A 71 -16.28 0.33 25.76
C GLY A 71 -15.28 -0.58 25.05
N GLN A 72 -15.04 -0.28 23.77
CA GLN A 72 -14.30 -1.16 22.84
C GLN A 72 -13.35 -0.37 21.94
N VAL A 73 -12.25 -1.00 21.52
CA VAL A 73 -11.31 -0.49 20.51
C VAL A 73 -11.00 -1.61 19.52
N PHE A 74 -11.28 -1.35 18.25
CA PHE A 74 -10.82 -2.14 17.11
C PHE A 74 -9.62 -1.44 16.50
N ALA A 75 -8.58 -2.18 16.12
CA ALA A 75 -7.40 -1.64 15.46
C ALA A 75 -6.90 -2.58 14.36
N MET A 76 -6.31 -2.00 13.32
CA MET A 76 -5.87 -2.73 12.13
C MET A 76 -4.64 -2.06 11.51
N VAL A 77 -3.68 -2.87 11.08
CA VAL A 77 -2.55 -2.45 10.24
C VAL A 77 -2.50 -3.27 8.95
N GLN A 78 -2.19 -2.60 7.83
CA GLN A 78 -1.72 -3.25 6.62
C GLN A 78 -0.43 -2.58 6.10
N CYS A 79 0.66 -3.34 6.05
CA CYS A 79 1.91 -2.97 5.37
C CYS A 79 1.79 -3.20 3.86
N ARG A 80 2.70 -2.61 3.06
CA ARG A 80 2.88 -3.03 1.66
C ARG A 80 3.59 -4.37 1.61
N LYS A 81 3.08 -5.31 0.82
CA LYS A 81 3.62 -6.69 0.75
C LYS A 81 4.99 -6.84 0.08
N TYR A 82 5.58 -5.73 -0.41
CA TYR A 82 6.95 -5.68 -0.91
C TYR A 82 7.99 -5.29 0.17
N LEU A 83 7.57 -4.77 1.33
CA LEU A 83 8.49 -4.46 2.44
C LEU A 83 9.08 -5.75 3.05
N SER A 84 10.19 -5.64 3.79
CA SER A 84 10.59 -6.72 4.70
C SER A 84 9.73 -6.69 5.97
N THR A 85 9.74 -7.79 6.74
CA THR A 85 9.11 -7.83 8.07
C THR A 85 9.64 -6.72 8.99
N ALA A 86 10.93 -6.38 8.90
CA ALA A 86 11.53 -5.33 9.72
C ALA A 86 11.03 -3.93 9.31
N ASP A 87 10.97 -3.65 8.01
CA ASP A 87 10.47 -2.39 7.46
C ASP A 87 8.97 -2.21 7.73
N CYS A 88 8.19 -3.29 7.65
CA CYS A 88 6.77 -3.30 8.02
C CYS A 88 6.55 -2.98 9.51
N VAL A 89 7.28 -3.64 10.42
CA VAL A 89 7.22 -3.34 11.87
C VAL A 89 7.69 -1.91 12.16
N ALA A 90 8.74 -1.42 11.50
CA ALA A 90 9.22 -0.06 11.65
C ALA A 90 8.22 0.99 11.13
N CYS A 91 7.55 0.74 10.01
CA CYS A 91 6.46 1.59 9.52
C CYS A 91 5.31 1.64 10.51
N PHE A 92 4.89 0.50 11.05
CA PHE A 92 3.87 0.43 12.09
C PHE A 92 4.27 1.21 13.36
N ASP A 93 5.49 1.06 13.86
CA ASP A 93 5.96 1.79 15.04
C ASP A 93 5.97 3.31 14.82
N ILE A 94 6.29 3.77 13.60
CA ILE A 94 6.19 5.18 13.20
C ILE A 94 4.72 5.62 13.12
N ALA A 95 3.85 4.83 12.50
CA ALA A 95 2.41 5.14 12.37
C ALA A 95 1.71 5.19 13.74
N ALA A 96 1.98 4.24 14.64
CA ALA A 96 1.43 4.19 16.00
C ALA A 96 1.96 5.33 16.89
N LYS A 97 3.16 5.85 16.58
CA LYS A 97 3.70 7.07 17.19
C LYS A 97 3.05 8.33 16.61
N GLN A 98 2.73 8.35 15.33
CA GLN A 98 2.09 9.49 14.67
C GLN A 98 0.60 9.62 15.01
N ILE A 99 -0.11 8.50 15.21
CA ILE A 99 -1.52 8.52 15.68
C ILE A 99 -1.65 9.22 17.04
N ARG A 100 -0.74 8.91 17.98
CA ARG A 100 -0.64 9.55 19.31
C ARG A 100 -0.13 11.00 19.29
N ARG A 101 0.22 11.54 18.12
CA ARG A 101 0.67 12.93 17.91
C ARG A 101 -0.38 13.78 17.20
N ASN A 102 -1.05 13.21 16.20
CA ASN A 102 -2.07 13.90 15.41
C ASN A 102 -3.45 13.87 16.09
N CYS A 103 -3.77 12.80 16.83
CA CYS A 103 -5.06 12.64 17.50
C CYS A 103 -4.91 12.84 19.02
N SER A 104 -5.79 13.66 19.60
CA SER A 104 -5.94 13.79 21.05
C SER A 104 -6.35 12.46 21.68
N ALA A 105 -5.87 12.16 22.88
CA ALA A 105 -6.15 10.90 23.58
C ALA A 105 -7.63 10.69 23.98
N ASP A 106 -8.49 11.67 23.72
CA ASP A 106 -9.92 11.66 24.04
C ASP A 106 -10.83 11.35 22.84
N VAL A 107 -10.28 11.01 21.66
CA VAL A 107 -11.08 10.64 20.46
C VAL A 107 -11.24 9.13 20.31
N THR A 108 -12.36 8.70 19.75
CA THR A 108 -12.69 7.27 19.57
C THR A 108 -11.91 6.55 18.46
N GLY A 109 -11.29 7.28 17.53
CA GLY A 109 -10.71 6.69 16.32
C GLY A 109 -9.65 7.57 15.66
N GLY A 110 -8.80 6.95 14.84
CA GLY A 110 -7.72 7.62 14.14
C GLY A 110 -7.13 6.77 13.02
N ARG A 111 -6.67 7.43 11.96
CA ARG A 111 -6.16 6.81 10.72
C ARG A 111 -4.90 7.50 10.23
N ILE A 112 -3.87 6.73 9.86
CA ILE A 112 -2.56 7.19 9.39
C ILE A 112 -2.18 6.43 8.11
N TYR A 113 -1.88 7.17 7.05
CA TYR A 113 -1.44 6.64 5.77
C TYR A 113 0.01 7.06 5.47
N TYR A 114 0.88 6.08 5.38
CA TYR A 114 2.25 6.20 4.87
C TYR A 114 2.37 5.42 3.54
N ASP A 115 3.44 5.68 2.79
CA ASP A 115 3.75 4.90 1.59
C ASP A 115 3.90 3.41 1.94
N GLY A 116 4.61 3.08 3.03
CA GLY A 116 4.86 1.71 3.48
C GLY A 116 3.74 1.00 4.27
N CYS A 117 2.80 1.72 4.88
CA CYS A 117 1.74 1.11 5.70
C CYS A 117 0.52 2.01 5.93
N PHE A 118 -0.61 1.38 6.26
CA PHE A 118 -1.85 1.99 6.73
C PHE A 118 -2.16 1.47 8.13
N LEU A 119 -2.50 2.37 9.07
CA LEU A 119 -2.93 2.04 10.43
C LEU A 119 -4.26 2.77 10.72
N ARG A 120 -5.27 2.05 11.20
CA ARG A 120 -6.56 2.59 11.64
C ARG A 120 -6.98 2.00 12.99
N TYR A 121 -7.63 2.80 13.82
CA TYR A 121 -8.41 2.33 14.97
C TYR A 121 -9.73 3.09 15.08
N GLU A 122 -10.76 2.46 15.66
CA GLU A 122 -12.10 3.01 15.89
C GLU A 122 -12.73 2.33 17.13
N ASN A 123 -13.83 2.89 17.66
CA ASN A 123 -14.64 2.27 18.72
C ASN A 123 -15.76 1.35 18.21
N ARG A 124 -15.60 0.78 17.01
CA ARG A 124 -16.56 -0.12 16.34
C ARG A 124 -15.84 -0.96 15.28
N GLY A 125 -16.40 -2.11 14.90
CA GLY A 125 -15.89 -2.90 13.78
C GLY A 125 -15.91 -2.12 12.46
N PHE A 126 -14.83 -2.23 11.68
CA PHE A 126 -14.64 -1.51 10.41
C PHE A 126 -13.89 -2.32 9.33
N TYR A 127 -13.52 -3.58 9.60
CA TYR A 127 -12.53 -4.30 8.80
C TYR A 127 -12.97 -4.59 7.35
N ASP A 128 -14.27 -4.58 7.06
CA ASP A 128 -14.83 -4.84 5.73
C ASP A 128 -15.28 -3.57 4.99
N GLU A 129 -14.94 -2.38 5.49
CA GLU A 129 -15.42 -1.09 4.94
C GLU A 129 -14.78 -0.71 3.60
N ASN A 130 -15.59 -0.57 2.56
CA ASN A 130 -15.22 -0.06 1.24
C ASN A 130 -15.68 1.37 0.95
N GLN A 131 -16.50 2.00 1.81
CA GLN A 131 -17.06 3.34 1.59
C GLN A 131 -16.63 4.33 2.68
N ASP A 132 -15.57 5.09 2.37
CA ASP A 132 -14.99 6.18 3.17
C ASP A 132 -14.31 7.18 2.20
N SER A 133 -13.77 8.28 2.70
CA SER A 133 -13.05 9.27 1.89
C SER A 133 -11.84 8.67 1.18
N HIS A 134 -11.78 8.88 -0.14
CA HIS A 134 -10.61 8.64 -0.98
C HIS A 134 -9.81 9.94 -1.15
N TYR A 135 -8.50 9.81 -1.34
CA TYR A 135 -7.57 10.95 -1.47
C TYR A 135 -6.53 10.66 -2.56
N GLY A 136 -6.53 11.48 -3.61
CA GLY A 136 -5.43 11.57 -4.58
C GLY A 136 -4.29 12.46 -4.06
N ASP A 137 -3.05 12.08 -4.36
CA ASP A 137 -1.81 12.75 -3.94
C ASP A 137 -0.78 12.67 -5.08
N CYS A 138 -0.59 13.78 -5.80
CA CYS A 138 0.32 13.87 -6.95
C CYS A 138 1.68 14.47 -6.57
N GLY A 139 2.77 13.97 -7.17
CA GLY A 139 4.14 14.45 -6.93
C GLY A 139 4.50 15.71 -7.74
N ASN A 140 5.42 16.53 -7.22
CA ASN A 140 5.75 17.85 -7.78
C ASN A 140 6.61 17.84 -9.07
N LEU A 141 7.01 16.68 -9.59
CA LEU A 141 7.86 16.57 -10.79
C LEU A 141 6.99 16.33 -12.02
N THR A 142 7.14 17.15 -13.07
CA THR A 142 6.48 16.93 -14.37
C THR A 142 7.32 15.98 -15.23
N ALA A 143 6.69 14.95 -15.79
CA ALA A 143 7.30 13.96 -16.67
C ALA A 143 7.01 14.20 -18.16
N SER A 144 7.61 13.40 -19.03
CA SER A 144 7.38 13.48 -20.47
C SER A 144 6.04 12.85 -20.90
N PRO A 145 5.54 13.17 -22.12
CA PRO A 145 4.38 12.49 -22.68
C PRO A 145 4.57 10.97 -22.88
N ALA A 146 5.81 10.52 -23.15
CA ALA A 146 6.11 9.09 -23.31
C ALA A 146 6.07 8.35 -21.96
N TYR A 147 6.57 9.00 -20.90
CA TYR A 147 6.43 8.53 -19.53
C TYR A 147 4.94 8.48 -19.13
N GLN A 148 4.14 9.52 -19.37
CA GLN A 148 2.71 9.53 -19.02
C GLN A 148 1.90 8.44 -19.75
N ALA A 149 2.12 8.25 -21.06
CA ALA A 149 1.50 7.13 -21.78
C ALA A 149 1.90 5.75 -21.22
N SER A 150 3.05 5.66 -20.55
CA SER A 150 3.50 4.45 -19.84
C SER A 150 2.85 4.34 -18.46
N VAL A 151 2.66 5.45 -17.74
CA VAL A 151 1.93 5.55 -16.45
C VAL A 151 0.47 5.15 -16.61
N GLU A 152 -0.26 5.77 -17.53
CA GLU A 152 -1.69 5.49 -17.78
C GLU A 152 -1.90 3.99 -18.06
N SER A 153 -1.08 3.44 -18.96
CA SER A 153 -1.18 2.03 -19.35
C SER A 153 -0.80 1.08 -18.21
N LEU A 154 0.28 1.34 -17.45
CA LEU A 154 0.66 0.49 -16.31
C LEU A 154 -0.38 0.56 -15.20
N SER A 155 -0.93 1.76 -14.94
CA SER A 155 -1.95 1.96 -13.92
C SER A 155 -3.27 1.28 -14.32
N SER A 156 -3.64 1.35 -15.60
CA SER A 156 -4.81 0.66 -16.14
C SER A 156 -4.67 -0.88 -16.04
N ASP A 157 -3.49 -1.41 -16.37
CA ASP A 157 -3.20 -2.84 -16.19
C ASP A 157 -3.30 -3.25 -14.70
N LEU A 158 -2.78 -2.43 -13.78
CA LEU A 158 -2.80 -2.72 -12.33
C LEU A 158 -4.21 -2.75 -11.73
N GLN A 159 -5.11 -1.82 -12.07
CA GLN A 159 -6.51 -1.85 -11.59
C GLN A 159 -7.31 -3.04 -12.18
N ILE A 160 -6.97 -3.50 -13.38
CA ILE A 160 -7.63 -4.63 -14.05
C ILE A 160 -7.09 -5.98 -13.56
N ALA A 161 -5.81 -6.07 -13.21
CA ALA A 161 -5.16 -7.31 -12.81
C ALA A 161 -5.28 -7.63 -11.30
N SER A 162 -5.05 -6.65 -10.43
CA SER A 162 -4.88 -6.88 -8.98
C SER A 162 -6.08 -7.54 -8.28
N PRO A 163 -7.35 -7.21 -8.60
CA PRO A 163 -8.53 -7.91 -8.05
C PRO A 163 -8.64 -9.39 -8.48
N LYS A 164 -7.81 -9.85 -9.41
CA LYS A 164 -7.78 -11.24 -9.90
C LYS A 164 -6.55 -12.01 -9.40
N ILE A 165 -5.59 -11.32 -8.78
CA ILE A 165 -4.36 -11.90 -8.23
C ILE A 165 -4.62 -12.36 -6.78
N PRO A 166 -4.17 -13.56 -6.37
CA PRO A 166 -4.33 -14.03 -4.99
C PRO A 166 -3.76 -13.05 -3.96
N GLY A 167 -4.57 -12.70 -2.94
CA GLY A 167 -4.18 -11.70 -1.93
C GLY A 167 -4.24 -10.25 -2.40
N PHE A 168 -4.87 -9.96 -3.55
CA PHE A 168 -5.24 -8.64 -4.05
C PHE A 168 -4.10 -7.60 -4.06
N PHE A 169 -2.93 -8.03 -4.53
CA PHE A 169 -1.70 -7.24 -4.55
C PHE A 169 -0.93 -7.50 -5.83
N ALA A 170 -0.42 -6.43 -6.44
CA ALA A 170 0.58 -6.53 -7.50
C ALA A 170 1.54 -5.34 -7.43
N THR A 171 2.84 -5.62 -7.60
CA THR A 171 3.77 -4.61 -8.13
C THR A 171 4.09 -4.94 -9.58
N SER A 172 4.39 -3.95 -10.39
CA SER A 172 4.87 -4.12 -11.76
C SER A 172 5.66 -2.88 -12.20
N LYS A 173 6.51 -3.03 -13.20
CA LYS A 173 7.26 -1.91 -13.79
C LYS A 173 7.18 -1.92 -15.31
N LYS A 174 7.33 -0.74 -15.93
CA LYS A 174 7.22 -0.55 -17.37
C LYS A 174 8.32 0.38 -17.88
N GLU A 175 9.20 -0.16 -18.72
CA GLU A 175 10.18 0.59 -19.49
C GLU A 175 9.48 1.59 -20.43
N VAL A 176 9.94 2.83 -20.50
CA VAL A 176 9.35 3.89 -21.33
C VAL A 176 9.91 3.81 -22.76
N VAL A 177 9.02 3.80 -23.75
CA VAL A 177 9.43 3.67 -25.16
C VAL A 177 10.10 4.95 -25.66
N GLY A 178 11.39 4.86 -25.96
CA GLY A 178 12.20 5.97 -26.49
C GLY A 178 13.00 6.73 -25.43
N GLU A 179 12.93 6.32 -24.16
CA GLU A 179 13.66 6.95 -23.04
C GLU A 179 14.43 5.91 -22.22
N ASN A 180 15.37 6.37 -21.40
CA ASN A 180 16.01 5.55 -20.36
C ASN A 180 15.32 5.82 -19.00
N SER A 181 14.01 5.63 -18.97
CA SER A 181 13.14 5.88 -17.81
C SER A 181 12.18 4.69 -17.62
N VAL A 182 11.74 4.46 -16.38
CA VAL A 182 10.91 3.31 -15.99
C VAL A 182 9.82 3.78 -15.05
N VAL A 183 8.57 3.39 -15.32
CA VAL A 183 7.46 3.59 -14.38
C VAL A 183 7.40 2.39 -13.44
N TYR A 184 7.41 2.64 -12.14
CA TYR A 184 7.15 1.63 -11.09
C TYR A 184 5.74 1.81 -10.55
N GLY A 185 4.98 0.72 -10.39
CA GLY A 185 3.59 0.78 -9.95
C GLY A 185 3.22 -0.32 -8.94
N VAL A 186 2.30 0.01 -8.04
CA VAL A 186 1.66 -0.93 -7.10
C VAL A 186 0.17 -0.65 -6.97
N ALA A 187 -0.60 -1.73 -6.89
CA ALA A 187 -1.97 -1.71 -6.40
C ALA A 187 -2.13 -2.79 -5.31
N GLN A 188 -2.72 -2.42 -4.18
CA GLN A 188 -2.95 -3.29 -3.03
C GLN A 188 -4.33 -3.03 -2.42
N CYS A 189 -5.14 -4.06 -2.26
CA CYS A 189 -6.36 -4.00 -1.45
C CYS A 189 -6.13 -4.53 -0.03
N ILE A 190 -7.00 -4.13 0.90
CA ILE A 190 -7.13 -4.72 2.25
C ILE A 190 -7.43 -6.23 2.13
N GLU A 191 -6.97 -7.07 3.05
CA GLU A 191 -7.08 -8.54 2.89
C GLU A 191 -8.49 -9.11 3.15
N THR A 192 -9.34 -8.34 3.83
CA THR A 192 -10.72 -8.68 4.20
C THR A 192 -11.74 -8.42 3.08
N ILE A 193 -11.46 -7.49 2.16
CA ILE A 193 -12.44 -7.09 1.15
C ILE A 193 -12.71 -8.19 0.13
N SER A 194 -13.94 -8.23 -0.39
CA SER A 194 -14.27 -9.09 -1.52
C SER A 194 -13.53 -8.66 -2.79
N LYS A 195 -13.34 -9.60 -3.73
CA LYS A 195 -12.85 -9.32 -5.09
C LYS A 195 -13.62 -8.18 -5.79
N ALA A 196 -14.93 -8.10 -5.58
CA ALA A 196 -15.77 -7.05 -6.15
C ALA A 196 -15.44 -5.67 -5.54
N GLY A 197 -15.33 -5.59 -4.21
CA GLY A 197 -14.93 -4.35 -3.53
C GLY A 197 -13.50 -3.92 -3.84
N CYS A 198 -12.57 -4.86 -4.04
CA CYS A 198 -11.23 -4.53 -4.53
C CYS A 198 -11.23 -3.98 -5.97
N GLN A 199 -12.07 -4.52 -6.86
CA GLN A 199 -12.25 -3.99 -8.21
C GLN A 199 -12.87 -2.59 -8.21
N GLU A 200 -13.92 -2.37 -7.41
CA GLU A 200 -14.55 -1.07 -7.18
C GLU A 200 -13.52 -0.06 -6.65
N CYS A 201 -12.80 -0.41 -5.58
CA CYS A 201 -11.81 0.44 -4.95
C CYS A 201 -10.68 0.87 -5.90
N LEU A 202 -10.10 -0.07 -6.65
CA LEU A 202 -9.03 0.26 -7.59
C LEU A 202 -9.53 1.02 -8.83
N THR A 203 -10.82 0.92 -9.17
CA THR A 203 -11.44 1.75 -10.21
C THR A 203 -11.58 3.21 -9.72
N VAL A 204 -11.99 3.41 -8.46
CA VAL A 204 -11.99 4.74 -7.82
C VAL A 204 -10.57 5.30 -7.75
N ALA A 205 -9.60 4.50 -7.33
CA ALA A 205 -8.21 4.92 -7.20
C ALA A 205 -7.57 5.31 -8.54
N TYR A 206 -7.88 4.62 -9.64
CA TYR A 206 -7.49 5.03 -10.99
C TYR A 206 -8.20 6.33 -11.44
N GLY A 207 -9.42 6.57 -10.95
CA GLY A 207 -10.17 7.81 -11.11
C GLY A 207 -9.52 9.01 -10.42
N ASP A 208 -9.11 8.89 -9.15
CA ASP A 208 -8.36 9.92 -8.42
C ASP A 208 -7.08 10.34 -9.16
N LEU A 209 -6.38 9.35 -9.74
CA LEU A 209 -5.11 9.55 -10.44
C LEU A 209 -5.25 10.25 -11.82
N GLN A 210 -6.46 10.40 -12.37
CA GLN A 210 -6.66 11.12 -13.64
C GLN A 210 -6.15 12.58 -13.57
N THR A 211 -6.25 13.22 -12.41
CA THR A 211 -5.67 14.55 -12.18
C THR A 211 -4.14 14.50 -12.30
N CYS A 212 -3.49 13.52 -11.67
CA CYS A 212 -2.03 13.38 -11.72
C CYS A 212 -1.51 13.08 -13.14
N PHE A 213 -2.29 12.36 -13.96
CA PHE A 213 -1.98 12.13 -15.38
C PHE A 213 -2.16 13.42 -16.20
N SER A 214 -3.22 14.19 -15.92
CA SER A 214 -3.54 15.45 -16.62
C SER A 214 -2.51 16.55 -16.36
N ASP A 215 -2.04 16.67 -15.12
CA ASP A 215 -0.96 17.57 -14.69
C ASP A 215 0.45 16.98 -14.96
N ALA A 216 0.50 15.79 -15.59
CA ALA A 216 1.69 15.06 -16.00
C ALA A 216 2.72 14.79 -14.88
N ASN A 217 2.27 14.52 -13.66
CA ASN A 217 3.12 14.23 -12.50
C ASN A 217 3.85 12.88 -12.62
N ALA A 218 5.14 12.83 -12.24
CA ALA A 218 6.01 11.64 -12.35
C ALA A 218 5.75 10.57 -11.26
N ASP A 219 5.32 11.02 -10.08
CA ASP A 219 4.88 10.22 -8.93
C ASP A 219 3.41 10.56 -8.62
N GLY A 220 2.63 9.58 -8.18
CA GLY A 220 1.22 9.81 -7.84
C GLY A 220 0.58 8.64 -7.09
N ARG A 221 -0.34 8.96 -6.18
CA ARG A 221 -1.01 8.00 -5.27
C ARG A 221 -2.51 8.23 -5.19
N SER A 222 -3.24 7.16 -4.91
CA SER A 222 -4.58 7.22 -4.33
C SER A 222 -4.66 6.31 -3.11
N ILE A 223 -5.32 6.79 -2.06
CA ILE A 223 -5.48 6.08 -0.79
C ILE A 223 -6.93 6.17 -0.27
N ASN A 224 -7.41 5.07 0.27
CA ASN A 224 -8.63 4.97 1.09
C ASN A 224 -8.49 3.71 2.00
N PRO A 225 -9.45 3.39 2.88
CA PRO A 225 -9.31 2.25 3.80
C PRO A 225 -9.27 0.87 3.13
N ALA A 226 -9.81 0.75 1.92
CA ALA A 226 -9.96 -0.51 1.20
C ALA A 226 -8.81 -0.80 0.21
N CYS A 227 -8.12 0.22 -0.30
CA CYS A 227 -6.97 0.03 -1.18
C CYS A 227 -5.97 1.21 -1.20
N PHE A 228 -4.76 0.88 -1.65
CA PHE A 228 -3.65 1.78 -1.91
C PHE A 228 -3.19 1.60 -3.36
N PHE A 229 -3.03 2.70 -4.07
CA PHE A 229 -2.48 2.77 -5.42
C PHE A 229 -1.30 3.73 -5.42
N ARG A 230 -0.19 3.36 -6.07
CA ARG A 230 0.92 4.29 -6.37
C ARG A 230 1.56 3.98 -7.71
N TYR A 231 1.93 5.02 -8.45
CA TYR A 231 2.98 4.98 -9.46
C TYR A 231 4.14 5.93 -9.09
N SER A 232 5.33 5.70 -9.64
CA SER A 232 6.55 6.47 -9.32
C SER A 232 7.61 6.32 -10.42
N ASP A 233 8.42 7.35 -10.63
CA ASP A 233 9.63 7.32 -11.49
C ASP A 233 10.82 6.64 -10.79
N THR A 234 10.73 6.55 -9.46
CA THR A 234 11.78 6.09 -8.56
C THR A 234 11.41 4.68 -8.05
N PRO A 235 12.34 3.70 -8.06
CA PRO A 235 12.06 2.36 -7.55
C PRO A 235 11.75 2.38 -6.05
N PHE A 236 10.65 1.75 -5.66
CA PHE A 236 10.20 1.60 -4.27
C PHE A 236 9.92 0.14 -3.86
N PHE A 237 10.31 -0.82 -4.71
CA PHE A 237 10.36 -2.26 -4.47
C PHE A 237 11.55 -2.85 -5.24
N ALA A 238 11.99 -4.05 -4.89
CA ALA A 238 13.09 -4.73 -5.58
C ALA A 238 12.63 -5.37 -6.89
N ASP A 239 13.49 -5.39 -7.90
CA ASP A 239 13.17 -5.84 -9.27
C ASP A 239 12.58 -7.26 -9.37
N ASN A 240 12.91 -8.14 -8.41
CA ASN A 240 12.41 -9.51 -8.31
C ASN A 240 11.03 -9.64 -7.63
N GLN A 241 10.38 -8.53 -7.23
CA GLN A 241 9.06 -8.51 -6.60
C GLN A 241 7.92 -8.20 -7.60
N THR A 242 8.25 -8.02 -8.88
CA THR A 242 7.29 -7.73 -9.96
C THR A 242 6.40 -8.92 -10.31
N THR A 243 5.14 -8.64 -10.60
CA THR A 243 4.14 -9.64 -11.03
C THR A 243 3.85 -9.50 -12.53
N ASP A 244 3.87 -10.60 -13.30
CA ASP A 244 3.35 -10.56 -14.68
C ASP A 244 1.83 -10.40 -14.65
N LEU A 245 1.35 -9.24 -15.11
CA LEU A 245 -0.07 -8.91 -15.14
C LEU A 245 -0.81 -9.61 -16.30
N LYS A 246 -0.10 -10.01 -17.36
CA LYS A 246 -0.70 -10.51 -18.63
C LYS A 246 -1.69 -11.68 -18.48
N PRO A 247 -1.52 -12.65 -17.57
CA PRO A 247 -2.52 -13.71 -17.34
C PRO A 247 -3.86 -13.16 -16.84
N PHE A 248 -3.84 -12.06 -16.09
CA PHE A 248 -5.00 -11.48 -15.39
C PHE A 248 -5.72 -10.40 -16.22
N LEU A 249 -5.04 -9.79 -17.20
CA LEU A 249 -5.63 -8.80 -18.10
C LEU A 249 -6.63 -9.41 -19.11
N ARG A 250 -6.52 -10.71 -19.40
CA ARG A 250 -7.43 -11.40 -20.32
C ARG A 250 -8.82 -11.58 -19.70
N ASN A 251 -9.85 -11.11 -20.39
CA ASN A 251 -11.23 -11.45 -20.05
C ASN A 251 -11.44 -12.96 -20.19
N GLY A 252 -12.18 -13.55 -19.24
CA GLY A 252 -12.30 -14.99 -19.05
C GLY A 252 -13.08 -15.70 -20.15
N ASN A 253 -12.42 -15.98 -21.27
CA ASN A 253 -12.97 -16.79 -22.36
C ASN A 253 -11.91 -17.70 -23.00
N LEU A 254 -11.11 -18.38 -22.17
CA LEU A 254 -10.30 -19.52 -22.60
C LEU A 254 -11.15 -20.79 -22.55
N SER A 255 -11.83 -21.08 -23.66
CA SER A 255 -12.25 -22.45 -23.94
C SER A 255 -10.99 -23.32 -23.99
N PHE A 256 -10.91 -24.33 -23.12
CA PHE A 256 -9.85 -25.33 -23.17
C PHE A 256 -10.10 -26.27 -24.35
N SER A 257 -9.77 -25.81 -25.56
CA SER A 257 -9.61 -26.65 -26.74
C SER A 257 -8.38 -27.55 -26.55
N ILE A 258 -8.54 -28.63 -25.78
CA ILE A 258 -7.52 -29.67 -25.61
C ILE A 258 -7.30 -30.32 -26.98
N LEU A 259 -6.20 -29.94 -27.65
CA LEU A 259 -5.72 -30.69 -28.81
C LEU A 259 -5.18 -32.04 -28.31
N LEU A 260 -6.06 -33.04 -28.29
CA LEU A 260 -5.70 -34.44 -28.12
C LEU A 260 -5.00 -34.92 -29.40
N VAL A 261 -3.71 -34.62 -29.49
CA VAL A 261 -2.81 -35.24 -30.47
C VAL A 261 -2.55 -36.68 -30.02
N PHE A 262 -3.45 -37.58 -30.43
CA PHE A 262 -3.16 -39.01 -30.41
C PHE A 262 -2.28 -39.37 -31.61
N SER A 263 -1.30 -40.22 -31.36
CA SER A 263 -0.43 -40.89 -32.34
C SER A 263 -0.89 -42.32 -32.57
#